data_AF-A0A926XV34-F1
#
_entry.id   AF-A0A926XV34-F1
#
_cell.length_a   1.000
_cell.length_b   1.000
_cell.length_c   1.000
_cell.angle_alpha   90.00
_cell.angle_beta   90.00
_cell.angle_gamma   90.00
#
_symmetry.space_group_name_H-M   'P 1'
#
loop_
_entity.id
_entity.type
_entity.pdbx_description
1 polymer ?
#
loop_
_entity_poly.entity_id
_entity_poly.type
_entity_poly.pdbx_seq_one_letter_code
_entity_poly.pdbx_strand_id
1 'polypeptide(L)'
;MEPTNSPDFQHGYNSGMEGVNRETYEGYLSSQINTDWLTERIQEKRTELTNIDRQLADATENNRSAFADLQNHVLQVERLSKQVKQKEDDRQAVEAERDALKERRAKHAPDYSLLAGLLFLIAGIAFLAGDLIISHEIVAYALNIRNTNEAWAFAFGLAMVSILLKPAYDRLIEKPYQENPEQNRSKYEKFKIALAVFSVLTLAVLGWFRYEAYRTDQLKAAINKSVKQLQLNTDPSAATQVLTPSTMNKIEKQLSESSELNLALVNSPWALLSFVLSGILFALAGAVCLGIALPVLSAFWFRWLQADIKLGKLRRRLKRINKEIEPLEAQLAEQRSRQEVLQHNFDLIPSLDDLREQRQAIQNEISDLLAELKLAQTDSRISNFNDGYGQGEATRHGMSDGEKRQAQKEMGNLQNNGRKRSEEQRPAGSTSPTNGTNGKTNGNGLRPYQNVRKFLSDGL
;
A
#
# COMPACT_ATOMS: atom_id res chain seq x y z
N MET A 1 -37.27 -80.02 -9.33
CA MET A 1 -37.29 -80.23 -10.80
C MET A 1 -36.51 -81.50 -11.06
N GLU A 2 -36.96 -82.36 -11.97
CA GLU A 2 -36.29 -83.65 -12.22
C GLU A 2 -34.96 -83.41 -12.97
N PRO A 3 -33.84 -84.03 -12.56
CA PRO A 3 -32.53 -83.83 -13.19
C PRO A 3 -32.43 -84.43 -14.60
N THR A 4 -33.40 -85.26 -14.99
CA THR A 4 -33.46 -86.03 -16.24
C THR A 4 -33.63 -85.18 -17.51
N ASN A 5 -34.01 -83.90 -17.36
CA ASN A 5 -34.23 -82.97 -18.47
C ASN A 5 -33.07 -81.97 -18.68
N SER A 6 -31.95 -82.16 -17.98
CA SER A 6 -30.71 -81.43 -18.26
C SER A 6 -30.03 -81.98 -19.52
N PRO A 7 -29.55 -81.14 -20.45
CA PRO A 7 -28.77 -81.60 -21.60
C PRO A 7 -27.49 -82.33 -21.16
N ASP A 8 -26.83 -81.86 -20.10
CA ASP A 8 -25.60 -82.47 -19.55
C ASP A 8 -25.87 -83.86 -18.95
N PHE A 9 -27.05 -84.06 -18.34
CA PHE A 9 -27.48 -85.36 -17.83
C PHE A 9 -27.71 -86.36 -18.97
N GLN A 10 -28.35 -85.91 -20.06
CA GLN A 10 -28.60 -86.74 -21.24
C GLN A 10 -27.29 -87.07 -21.98
N HIS A 11 -26.37 -86.10 -22.07
CA HIS A 11 -25.04 -86.33 -22.63
C HIS A 11 -24.24 -87.33 -21.79
N GLY A 12 -24.17 -87.13 -20.46
CA GLY A 12 -23.48 -88.05 -19.55
C GLY A 12 -24.03 -89.48 -19.57
N TYR A 13 -25.36 -89.64 -19.72
CA TYR A 13 -25.98 -90.96 -19.89
C TYR A 13 -25.56 -91.63 -21.21
N ASN A 14 -25.60 -90.91 -22.33
CA ASN A 14 -25.21 -91.44 -23.64
C ASN A 14 -23.71 -91.76 -23.70
N SER A 15 -22.84 -90.84 -23.25
CA SER A 15 -21.39 -91.05 -23.18
C SER A 15 -21.02 -92.23 -22.26
N GLY A 16 -21.79 -92.47 -21.18
CA GLY A 16 -21.64 -93.66 -20.34
C GLY A 16 -22.04 -94.98 -21.03
N MET A 17 -23.04 -94.96 -21.90
CA MET A 17 -23.41 -96.11 -22.75
C MET A 17 -22.39 -96.38 -23.86
N GLU A 18 -21.73 -95.34 -24.36
CA GLU A 18 -20.70 -95.41 -25.42
C GLU A 18 -19.29 -95.74 -24.89
N GLY A 19 -19.09 -95.81 -23.56
CA GLY A 19 -17.80 -96.17 -22.95
C GLY A 19 -16.76 -95.04 -22.98
N VAL A 20 -17.21 -93.78 -23.07
CA VAL A 20 -16.35 -92.59 -23.07
C VAL A 20 -15.73 -92.34 -21.69
N ASN A 21 -14.50 -91.83 -21.63
CA ASN A 21 -13.88 -91.46 -20.35
C ASN A 21 -14.56 -90.21 -19.74
N ARG A 22 -15.15 -90.38 -18.56
CA ARG A 22 -15.82 -89.33 -17.76
C ARG A 22 -14.94 -88.10 -17.53
N GLU A 23 -13.66 -88.32 -17.21
CA GLU A 23 -12.69 -87.26 -16.88
C GLU A 23 -12.55 -86.24 -18.02
N THR A 24 -12.69 -86.71 -19.26
CA THR A 24 -12.59 -85.88 -20.46
C THR A 24 -13.78 -84.94 -20.62
N TYR A 25 -15.00 -85.42 -20.36
CA TYR A 25 -16.21 -84.59 -20.43
C TYR A 25 -16.29 -83.62 -19.25
N GLU A 26 -15.88 -84.04 -18.04
CA GLU A 26 -15.72 -83.17 -16.87
C GLU A 26 -14.70 -82.03 -17.15
N GLY A 27 -13.57 -82.35 -17.81
CA GLY A 27 -12.58 -81.38 -18.29
C GLY A 27 -13.15 -80.42 -19.34
N TYR A 28 -13.93 -80.91 -20.30
CA TYR A 28 -14.58 -80.06 -21.31
C TYR A 28 -15.59 -79.08 -20.69
N LEU A 29 -16.52 -79.57 -19.86
CA LEU A 29 -17.59 -78.77 -19.29
C LEU A 29 -17.04 -77.68 -18.35
N SER A 30 -16.11 -78.05 -17.46
CA SER A 30 -15.45 -77.09 -16.55
C SER A 30 -14.65 -76.04 -17.32
N SER A 31 -13.96 -76.45 -18.38
CA SER A 31 -13.23 -75.55 -19.27
C SER A 31 -14.16 -74.60 -20.02
N GLN A 32 -15.30 -75.07 -20.56
CA GLN A 32 -16.26 -74.21 -21.26
C GLN A 32 -16.87 -73.15 -20.33
N ILE A 33 -17.33 -73.56 -19.14
CA ILE A 33 -17.85 -72.64 -18.12
C ILE A 33 -16.77 -71.60 -17.74
N ASN A 34 -15.50 -72.03 -17.60
CA ASN A 34 -14.40 -71.12 -17.33
C ASN A 34 -14.15 -70.13 -18.49
N THR A 35 -14.22 -70.58 -19.75
CA THR A 35 -14.07 -69.67 -20.90
C THR A 35 -15.19 -68.64 -21.00
N ASP A 36 -16.43 -69.00 -20.67
CA ASP A 36 -17.56 -68.07 -20.66
C ASP A 36 -17.41 -67.04 -19.53
N TRP A 37 -17.08 -67.49 -18.31
CA TRP A 37 -16.82 -66.63 -17.16
C TRP A 37 -15.65 -65.66 -17.39
N LEU A 38 -14.52 -66.16 -17.92
CA LEU A 38 -13.37 -65.31 -18.27
C LEU A 38 -13.71 -64.30 -19.36
N THR A 39 -14.52 -64.68 -20.36
CA THR A 39 -14.95 -63.76 -21.43
C THR A 39 -15.82 -62.64 -20.88
N GLU A 40 -16.78 -62.95 -19.99
CA GLU A 40 -17.59 -61.95 -19.30
C GLU A 40 -16.72 -61.01 -18.45
N ARG A 41 -15.82 -61.56 -17.63
CA ARG A 41 -14.95 -60.78 -16.75
C ARG A 41 -13.97 -59.88 -17.50
N ILE A 42 -13.42 -60.33 -18.63
CA ILE A 42 -12.60 -59.51 -19.53
C ILE A 42 -13.43 -58.36 -20.13
N GLN A 43 -14.68 -58.61 -20.50
CA GLN A 43 -15.55 -57.58 -21.09
C GLN A 43 -15.98 -56.53 -20.06
N GLU A 44 -16.29 -56.94 -18.83
CA GLU A 44 -16.50 -56.05 -17.68
C GLU A 44 -15.27 -55.16 -17.45
N LYS A 45 -14.08 -55.76 -17.33
CA LYS A 45 -12.82 -55.03 -17.11
C LYS A 45 -12.44 -54.10 -18.25
N ARG A 46 -12.75 -54.45 -19.50
CA ARG A 46 -12.61 -53.54 -20.65
C ARG A 46 -13.55 -52.34 -20.56
N THR A 47 -14.78 -52.54 -20.08
CA THR A 47 -15.74 -51.46 -19.85
C THR A 47 -15.26 -50.55 -18.73
N GLU A 48 -14.76 -51.12 -17.63
CA GLU A 48 -14.11 -50.39 -16.53
C GLU A 48 -12.93 -49.56 -17.04
N LEU A 49 -12.03 -50.14 -17.85
CA LEU A 49 -10.91 -49.43 -18.47
C LEU A 49 -11.38 -48.25 -19.33
N THR A 50 -12.42 -48.42 -20.16
CA THR A 50 -12.95 -47.31 -20.97
C THR A 50 -13.58 -46.20 -20.13
N ASN A 51 -14.13 -46.53 -18.96
CA ASN A 51 -14.64 -45.54 -18.01
C ASN A 51 -13.48 -44.77 -17.35
N ILE A 52 -12.39 -45.45 -16.97
CA ILE A 52 -11.20 -44.78 -16.43
C ILE A 52 -10.51 -43.92 -17.49
N ASP A 53 -10.33 -44.40 -18.73
CA ASP A 53 -9.76 -43.60 -19.83
C ASP A 53 -10.56 -42.31 -20.06
N ARG A 54 -11.91 -42.39 -19.95
CA ARG A 54 -12.78 -41.21 -20.01
C ARG A 54 -12.62 -40.29 -18.80
N GLN A 55 -12.63 -40.83 -17.58
CA GLN A 55 -12.41 -40.05 -16.36
C GLN A 55 -11.05 -39.36 -16.37
N LEU A 56 -10.00 -39.99 -16.90
CA LEU A 56 -8.66 -39.43 -17.02
C LEU A 56 -8.64 -38.27 -18.02
N ALA A 57 -9.34 -38.39 -19.16
CA ALA A 57 -9.50 -37.30 -20.12
C ALA A 57 -10.27 -36.11 -19.50
N ASP A 58 -11.43 -36.37 -18.89
CA ASP A 58 -12.27 -35.36 -18.24
C ASP A 58 -11.52 -34.67 -17.07
N ALA A 59 -10.83 -35.44 -16.23
CA ALA A 59 -10.01 -34.92 -15.12
C ALA A 59 -8.78 -34.13 -15.61
N THR A 60 -8.20 -34.47 -16.76
CA THR A 60 -7.07 -33.72 -17.33
C THR A 60 -7.50 -32.33 -17.78
N GLU A 61 -8.63 -32.21 -18.49
CA GLU A 61 -9.14 -30.91 -18.93
C GLU A 61 -9.70 -30.07 -17.76
N ASN A 62 -10.34 -30.72 -16.77
CA ASN A 62 -10.76 -30.06 -15.52
C ASN A 62 -9.57 -29.53 -14.71
N ASN A 63 -8.50 -30.33 -14.53
CA ASN A 63 -7.27 -29.86 -13.87
C ASN A 63 -6.65 -28.68 -14.63
N ARG A 64 -6.58 -28.75 -15.96
CA ARG A 64 -5.99 -27.71 -16.79
C ARG A 64 -6.76 -26.39 -16.72
N SER A 65 -8.09 -26.45 -16.81
CA SER A 65 -8.96 -25.26 -16.73
C SER A 65 -8.95 -24.66 -15.33
N ALA A 66 -9.12 -25.46 -14.29
CA ALA A 66 -9.06 -25.00 -12.90
C ALA A 66 -7.69 -24.38 -12.54
N PHE A 67 -6.58 -24.98 -13.00
CA PHE A 67 -5.25 -24.41 -12.81
C PHE A 67 -5.06 -23.07 -13.56
N ALA A 68 -5.56 -22.95 -14.79
CA ALA A 68 -5.50 -21.71 -15.55
C ALA A 68 -6.30 -20.59 -14.88
N ASP A 69 -7.50 -20.89 -14.39
CA ASP A 69 -8.35 -19.94 -13.66
C ASP A 69 -7.70 -19.52 -12.33
N LEU A 70 -7.16 -20.48 -11.58
CA LEU A 70 -6.40 -20.21 -10.35
C LEU A 70 -5.19 -19.31 -10.62
N GLN A 71 -4.41 -19.60 -11.66
CA GLN A 71 -3.26 -18.78 -12.06
C GLN A 71 -3.67 -17.34 -12.44
N ASN A 72 -4.78 -17.19 -13.18
CA ASN A 72 -5.35 -15.89 -13.51
C ASN A 72 -5.72 -15.09 -12.25
N HIS A 73 -6.33 -15.74 -11.25
CA HIS A 73 -6.69 -15.10 -9.98
C HIS A 73 -5.46 -14.77 -9.11
N VAL A 74 -4.47 -15.65 -9.02
CA VAL A 74 -3.19 -15.38 -8.32
C VAL A 74 -2.51 -14.12 -8.86
N LEU A 75 -2.42 -13.98 -10.19
CA LEU A 75 -1.83 -12.79 -10.84
C LEU A 75 -2.64 -11.51 -10.57
N GLN A 76 -3.97 -11.61 -10.51
CA GLN A 76 -4.84 -10.47 -10.14
C GLN A 76 -4.64 -10.06 -8.68
N VAL A 77 -4.57 -11.02 -7.75
CA VAL A 77 -4.30 -10.78 -6.32
C VAL A 77 -2.91 -10.16 -6.12
N GLU A 78 -1.88 -10.65 -6.80
CA GLU A 78 -0.53 -10.07 -6.73
C GLU A 78 -0.55 -8.61 -7.22
N ARG A 79 -1.14 -8.35 -8.41
CA ARG A 79 -1.27 -7.00 -8.98
C ARG A 79 -2.01 -6.04 -8.04
N LEU A 80 -3.15 -6.45 -7.49
CA LEU A 80 -3.92 -5.63 -6.53
C LEU A 80 -3.11 -5.40 -5.25
N SER A 81 -2.43 -6.42 -4.72
CA SER A 81 -1.63 -6.29 -3.50
C SER A 81 -0.49 -5.29 -3.66
N LYS A 82 0.14 -5.25 -4.84
CA LYS A 82 1.16 -4.26 -5.19
C LYS A 82 0.60 -2.85 -5.29
N GLN A 83 -0.61 -2.68 -5.85
CA GLN A 83 -1.28 -1.38 -5.92
C GLN A 83 -1.71 -0.87 -4.54
N VAL A 84 -2.31 -1.72 -3.70
CA VAL A 84 -2.65 -1.39 -2.31
C VAL A 84 -1.38 -1.00 -1.55
N LYS A 85 -0.31 -1.80 -1.64
CA LYS A 85 0.97 -1.51 -0.98
C LYS A 85 1.56 -0.16 -1.42
N GLN A 86 1.61 0.13 -2.72
CA GLN A 86 2.08 1.43 -3.21
C GLN A 86 1.28 2.61 -2.66
N LYS A 87 -0.05 2.46 -2.54
CA LYS A 87 -0.93 3.49 -1.96
C LYS A 87 -0.76 3.62 -0.46
N GLU A 88 -0.47 2.52 0.22
CA GLU A 88 -0.17 2.49 1.65
C GLU A 88 1.17 3.14 1.98
N ASP A 89 2.20 2.88 1.16
CA ASP A 89 3.51 3.55 1.23
C ASP A 89 3.35 5.07 0.98
N ASP A 90 2.56 5.47 -0.03
CA ASP A 90 2.16 6.88 -0.29
C ASP A 90 1.42 7.50 0.92
N ARG A 91 0.54 6.73 1.60
CA ARG A 91 -0.17 7.18 2.80
C ARG A 91 0.81 7.45 3.93
N GLN A 92 1.70 6.49 4.23
CA GLN A 92 2.70 6.60 5.28
C GLN A 92 3.65 7.78 5.04
N ALA A 93 4.09 8.01 3.81
CA ALA A 93 4.90 9.19 3.46
C ALA A 93 4.18 10.51 3.77
N VAL A 94 2.90 10.63 3.40
CA VAL A 94 2.07 11.81 3.69
C VAL A 94 1.79 11.96 5.20
N GLU A 95 1.69 10.86 5.95
CA GLU A 95 1.56 10.89 7.42
C GLU A 95 2.85 11.33 8.11
N ALA A 96 4.01 10.85 7.66
CA ALA A 96 5.31 11.31 8.14
C ALA A 96 5.53 12.81 7.86
N GLU A 97 5.23 13.29 6.65
CA GLU A 97 5.26 14.73 6.32
C GLU A 97 4.33 15.55 7.23
N ARG A 98 3.10 15.05 7.46
CA ARG A 98 2.10 15.68 8.34
C ARG A 98 2.62 15.80 9.77
N ASP A 99 3.22 14.74 10.31
CA ASP A 99 3.61 14.70 11.72
C ASP A 99 4.92 15.45 11.98
N ALA A 100 5.88 15.41 11.06
CA ALA A 100 7.04 16.31 11.08
C ALA A 100 6.61 17.79 11.01
N LEU A 101 5.56 18.13 10.25
CA LEU A 101 5.01 19.48 10.20
C LEU A 101 4.24 19.86 11.47
N LYS A 102 3.52 18.94 12.11
CA LYS A 102 2.93 19.15 13.44
C LYS A 102 4.00 19.40 14.50
N GLU A 103 5.09 18.63 14.50
CA GLU A 103 6.20 18.78 15.44
C GLU A 103 6.86 20.15 15.28
N ARG A 104 7.15 20.58 14.04
CA ARG A 104 7.63 21.95 13.74
C ARG A 104 6.64 23.02 14.20
N ARG A 105 5.34 22.80 14.03
CA ARG A 105 4.29 23.72 14.54
C ARG A 105 4.26 23.79 16.07
N ALA A 106 4.52 22.69 16.76
CA ALA A 106 4.60 22.65 18.22
C ALA A 106 5.84 23.37 18.75
N LYS A 107 7.01 23.20 18.10
CA LYS A 107 8.25 23.91 18.43
C LYS A 107 8.17 25.44 18.23
N HIS A 108 7.25 25.90 17.35
CA HIS A 108 6.95 27.32 17.14
C HIS A 108 5.61 27.74 17.78
N ALA A 109 5.22 27.13 18.91
CA ALA A 109 4.11 27.63 19.70
C ALA A 109 4.50 28.97 20.37
N PRO A 110 3.73 30.06 20.20
CA PRO A 110 3.99 31.30 20.91
C PRO A 110 3.50 31.22 22.37
N ASP A 111 4.35 31.60 23.32
CA ASP A 111 4.01 31.66 24.75
C ASP A 111 2.96 32.74 25.08
N TYR A 112 2.83 33.74 24.21
CA TYR A 112 1.89 34.85 24.36
C TYR A 112 0.80 34.83 23.27
N SER A 113 -0.40 35.27 23.64
CA SER A 113 -1.50 35.48 22.69
C SER A 113 -1.12 36.47 21.60
N LEU A 114 -1.61 36.26 20.36
CA LEU A 114 -1.44 37.21 19.25
C LEU A 114 -1.94 38.60 19.61
N LEU A 115 -3.02 38.72 20.39
CA LEU A 115 -3.53 40.02 20.83
C LEU A 115 -2.51 40.74 21.71
N ALA A 116 -1.82 40.03 22.61
CA ALA A 116 -0.74 40.59 23.41
C ALA A 116 0.45 41.00 22.52
N GLY A 117 0.85 40.15 21.57
CA GLY A 117 1.90 40.48 20.59
C GLY A 117 1.58 41.72 19.76
N LEU A 118 0.32 41.91 19.34
CA LEU A 118 -0.14 43.09 18.60
C LEU A 118 -0.16 44.34 19.48
N LEU A 119 -0.61 44.25 20.73
CA LEU A 119 -0.55 45.37 21.68
C LEU A 119 0.89 45.78 21.98
N PHE A 120 1.80 44.83 22.17
CA PHE A 120 3.23 45.10 22.32
C PHE A 120 3.87 45.68 21.04
N LEU A 121 3.39 45.28 19.85
CA LEU A 121 3.84 45.90 18.58
C LEU A 121 3.44 47.38 18.52
N ILE A 122 2.15 47.68 18.79
CA ILE A 122 1.63 49.05 18.78
C ILE A 122 2.32 49.90 19.85
N ALA A 123 2.49 49.36 21.07
CA ALA A 123 3.24 50.02 22.13
C ALA A 123 4.71 50.26 21.73
N GLY A 124 5.39 49.27 21.14
CA GLY A 124 6.78 49.40 20.67
C GLY A 124 6.95 50.45 19.58
N ILE A 125 5.99 50.56 18.65
CA ILE A 125 5.97 51.62 17.62
C ILE A 125 5.72 52.99 18.27
N ALA A 126 4.81 53.09 19.25
CA ALA A 126 4.55 54.33 19.98
C ALA A 126 5.75 54.77 20.83
N PHE A 127 6.46 53.82 21.46
CA PHE A 127 7.72 54.08 22.15
C PHE A 127 8.80 54.56 21.17
N LEU A 128 8.99 53.88 20.03
CA LEU A 128 9.96 54.33 19.02
C LEU A 128 9.64 55.74 18.50
N ALA A 129 8.37 56.07 18.25
CA ALA A 129 7.95 57.39 17.80
C ALA A 129 8.19 58.48 18.87
N GLY A 130 7.91 58.19 20.13
CA GLY A 130 8.17 59.14 21.23
C GLY A 130 9.67 59.31 21.53
N ASP A 131 10.47 58.25 21.43
CA ASP A 131 11.94 58.33 21.57
C ASP A 131 12.54 59.24 20.50
N LEU A 132 12.01 59.14 19.27
CA LEU A 132 12.44 59.95 18.13
C LEU A 132 12.07 61.44 18.33
N ILE A 133 10.85 61.75 18.79
CA ILE A 133 10.43 63.14 19.08
C ILE A 133 11.29 63.74 20.20
N ILE A 134 11.46 63.01 21.31
CA ILE A 134 12.28 63.46 22.46
C ILE A 134 13.74 63.62 22.04
N SER A 135 14.30 62.67 21.28
CA SER A 135 15.67 62.74 20.77
C SER A 135 15.87 63.90 19.80
N HIS A 136 14.89 64.21 18.93
CA HIS A 136 14.95 65.37 18.05
C HIS A 136 14.99 66.68 18.84
N GLU A 137 14.13 66.83 19.86
CA GLU A 137 14.15 68.01 20.74
C GLU A 137 15.48 68.14 21.47
N ILE A 138 15.97 67.07 22.11
CA ILE A 138 17.27 67.07 22.82
C ILE A 138 18.43 67.43 21.87
N VAL A 139 18.47 66.86 20.66
CA VAL A 139 19.53 67.13 19.67
C VAL A 139 19.48 68.58 19.18
N ALA A 140 18.29 69.11 18.88
CA ALA A 140 18.11 70.49 18.45
C ALA A 140 18.53 71.50 19.53
N TYR A 141 18.16 71.25 20.80
CA TYR A 141 18.53 72.13 21.92
C TYR A 141 20.00 71.99 22.35
N ALA A 142 20.55 70.77 22.45
CA ALA A 142 21.87 70.54 23.05
C ALA A 142 23.04 70.73 22.08
N LEU A 143 22.86 70.48 20.78
CA LEU A 143 23.92 70.64 19.76
C LEU A 143 23.80 71.96 18.97
N ASN A 144 22.74 72.77 19.22
CA ASN A 144 22.46 74.03 18.54
C ASN A 144 22.51 73.91 16.99
N ILE A 145 22.09 72.75 16.47
CA ILE A 145 22.07 72.46 15.04
C ILE A 145 20.87 73.18 14.43
N ARG A 146 21.16 74.26 13.71
CA ARG A 146 20.15 75.17 13.12
C ARG A 146 19.40 74.57 11.92
N ASN A 147 19.81 73.39 11.43
CA ASN A 147 19.22 72.71 10.28
C ASN A 147 18.37 71.49 10.73
N THR A 148 17.05 71.58 10.60
CA THR A 148 16.10 70.57 11.09
C THR A 148 16.34 69.18 10.48
N ASN A 149 16.67 69.09 9.20
CA ASN A 149 16.86 67.79 8.53
C ASN A 149 18.06 67.00 9.08
N GLU A 150 19.12 67.69 9.53
CA GLU A 150 20.29 67.06 10.15
C GLU A 150 19.97 66.56 11.57
N ALA A 151 19.19 67.33 12.34
CA ALA A 151 18.71 66.94 13.65
C ALA A 151 17.81 65.68 13.58
N TRP A 152 16.91 65.60 12.60
CA TRP A 152 16.09 64.40 12.34
C TRP A 152 16.96 63.18 11.97
N ALA A 153 17.96 63.34 11.10
CA ALA A 153 18.86 62.25 10.72
C ALA A 153 19.68 61.72 11.91
N PHE A 154 20.19 62.61 12.76
CA PHE A 154 20.96 62.23 13.94
C PHE A 154 20.08 61.59 15.04
N ALA A 155 18.87 62.10 15.27
CA ALA A 155 17.88 61.49 16.16
C ALA A 155 17.48 60.07 15.69
N PHE A 156 17.30 59.87 14.38
CA PHE A 156 17.04 58.53 13.82
C PHE A 156 18.23 57.58 14.00
N GLY A 157 19.47 58.09 13.88
CA GLY A 157 20.69 57.34 14.16
C GLY A 157 20.79 56.88 15.62
N LEU A 158 20.47 57.76 16.57
CA LEU A 158 20.41 57.41 18.01
C LEU A 158 19.29 56.41 18.31
N ALA A 159 18.08 56.61 17.78
CA ALA A 159 16.97 55.68 17.95
C ALA A 159 17.31 54.27 17.42
N MET A 160 18.08 54.15 16.33
CA MET A 160 18.57 52.88 15.80
C MET A 160 19.56 52.14 16.73
N VAL A 161 20.26 52.84 17.64
CA VAL A 161 21.13 52.19 18.64
C VAL A 161 20.30 51.33 19.61
N SER A 162 19.06 51.73 19.92
CA SER A 162 18.14 50.92 20.74
C SER A 162 17.83 49.56 20.10
N ILE A 163 17.68 49.54 18.77
CA ILE A 163 17.38 48.34 17.99
C ILE A 163 18.61 47.41 17.95
N LEU A 164 19.83 47.95 17.97
CA LEU A 164 21.08 47.20 18.09
C LEU A 164 21.33 46.62 19.50
N LEU A 165 20.79 47.27 20.54
CA LEU A 165 20.95 46.80 21.92
C LEU A 165 20.28 45.44 22.16
N LYS A 166 19.20 45.14 21.44
CA LYS A 166 18.46 43.88 21.59
C LYS A 166 19.24 42.66 21.04
N PRO A 167 19.76 42.64 19.80
CA PRO A 167 20.69 41.60 19.34
C PRO A 167 21.92 41.43 20.24
N ALA A 168 22.42 42.50 20.86
CA ALA A 168 23.49 42.41 21.84
C ALA A 168 23.04 41.67 23.10
N TYR A 169 21.90 42.05 23.70
CA TYR A 169 21.30 41.35 24.85
C TYR A 169 20.98 39.88 24.55
N ASP A 170 20.28 39.60 23.44
CA ASP A 170 19.88 38.25 23.02
C ASP A 170 21.12 37.34 22.86
N ARG A 171 22.28 37.89 22.42
CA ARG A 171 23.53 37.15 22.18
C ARG A 171 24.47 37.06 23.38
N LEU A 172 24.54 38.09 24.24
CA LEU A 172 25.44 38.13 25.41
C LEU A 172 24.82 37.56 26.68
N ILE A 173 23.50 37.63 26.82
CA ILE A 173 22.80 37.31 28.08
C ILE A 173 21.78 36.18 27.87
N GLU A 174 20.98 36.20 26.81
CA GLU A 174 19.90 35.22 26.64
C GLU A 174 20.39 33.85 26.15
N LYS A 175 21.16 33.78 25.05
CA LYS A 175 21.76 32.52 24.55
C LYS A 175 22.51 31.69 25.61
N PRO A 176 23.48 32.24 26.38
CA PRO A 176 24.18 31.44 27.39
C PRO A 176 23.29 31.01 28.57
N TYR A 177 22.12 31.62 28.75
CA TYR A 177 21.11 31.16 29.71
C TYR A 177 20.23 30.03 29.14
N GLN A 178 19.86 30.10 27.85
CA GLN A 178 19.12 29.04 27.16
C GLN A 178 19.96 27.75 27.00
N GLU A 179 21.27 27.87 26.79
CA GLU A 179 22.17 26.72 26.60
C GLU A 179 22.55 26.02 27.93
N ASN A 180 22.66 26.76 29.05
CA ASN A 180 23.03 26.22 30.36
C ASN A 180 22.26 26.93 31.51
N PRO A 181 20.99 26.57 31.75
CA PRO A 181 20.11 27.30 32.67
C PRO A 181 20.60 27.27 34.13
N GLU A 182 21.12 26.15 34.62
CA GLU A 182 21.49 26.01 36.04
C GLU A 182 22.68 26.88 36.44
N GLN A 183 23.73 26.95 35.60
CA GLN A 183 24.94 27.71 35.92
C GLN A 183 24.76 29.24 35.78
N ASN A 184 23.92 29.68 34.84
CA ASN A 184 23.78 31.11 34.53
C ASN A 184 22.55 31.78 35.17
N ARG A 185 21.66 31.02 35.85
CA ARG A 185 20.49 31.55 36.57
C ARG A 185 20.81 32.73 37.50
N SER A 186 21.82 32.61 38.36
CA SER A 186 22.18 33.68 39.30
C SER A 186 22.64 34.97 38.60
N LYS A 187 23.34 34.87 37.47
CA LYS A 187 23.77 36.05 36.69
C LYS A 187 22.56 36.73 36.02
N TYR A 188 21.67 35.93 35.44
CA TYR A 188 20.44 36.40 34.80
C TYR A 188 19.47 37.05 35.79
N GLU A 189 19.33 36.48 36.98
CA GLU A 189 18.50 37.01 38.08
C GLU A 189 19.08 38.32 38.65
N LYS A 190 20.40 38.38 38.90
CA LYS A 190 21.08 39.63 39.29
C LYS A 190 20.95 40.72 38.22
N PHE A 191 21.04 40.37 36.94
CA PHE A 191 20.81 41.32 35.84
C PHE A 191 19.38 41.87 35.85
N LYS A 192 18.36 41.01 36.03
CA LYS A 192 16.96 41.45 36.16
C LYS A 192 16.74 42.38 37.36
N ILE A 193 17.29 42.05 38.52
CA ILE A 193 17.18 42.89 39.73
C ILE A 193 17.89 44.24 39.51
N ALA A 194 19.10 44.24 38.92
CA ALA A 194 19.81 45.47 38.60
C ALA A 194 19.04 46.35 37.60
N LEU A 195 18.47 45.76 36.55
CA LEU A 195 17.63 46.47 35.57
C LEU A 195 16.36 47.04 36.21
N ALA A 196 15.72 46.29 37.12
CA ALA A 196 14.53 46.74 37.83
C ALA A 196 14.84 47.90 38.79
N VAL A 197 15.91 47.80 39.59
CA VAL A 197 16.36 48.87 40.49
C VAL A 197 16.77 50.11 39.69
N PHE A 198 17.48 49.94 38.58
CA PHE A 198 17.81 51.02 37.66
C PHE A 198 16.54 51.69 37.13
N SER A 199 15.57 50.91 36.61
CA SER A 199 14.29 51.44 36.11
C SER A 199 13.45 52.17 37.17
N VAL A 200 13.52 51.76 38.44
CA VAL A 200 12.82 52.47 39.54
C VAL A 200 13.52 53.78 39.86
N LEU A 201 14.86 53.78 39.92
CA LEU A 201 15.65 55.00 40.12
C LEU A 201 15.44 56.02 38.98
N THR A 202 15.45 55.56 37.72
CA THR A 202 15.23 56.43 36.57
C THR A 202 13.81 56.99 36.53
N LEU A 203 12.78 56.20 36.88
CA LEU A 203 11.41 56.69 37.03
C LEU A 203 11.25 57.71 38.16
N ALA A 204 11.94 57.52 39.29
CA ALA A 204 11.92 58.49 40.40
C ALA A 204 12.57 59.83 39.99
N VAL A 205 13.71 59.78 39.30
CA VAL A 205 14.39 60.97 38.75
C VAL A 205 13.51 61.69 37.72
N LEU A 206 12.90 60.96 36.78
CA LEU A 206 11.98 61.54 35.79
C LEU A 206 10.71 62.12 36.42
N GLY A 207 10.17 61.48 37.45
CA GLY A 207 9.05 62.00 38.24
C GLY A 207 9.40 63.33 38.92
N TRP A 208 10.60 63.41 39.50
CA TRP A 208 11.12 64.65 40.11
C TRP A 208 11.27 65.77 39.06
N PHE A 209 11.97 65.52 37.96
CA PHE A 209 12.19 66.57 36.94
C PHE A 209 10.90 66.99 36.22
N ARG A 210 9.94 66.08 36.02
CA ARG A 210 8.62 66.42 35.49
C ARG A 210 7.82 67.30 36.46
N TYR A 211 7.95 67.06 37.76
CA TYR A 211 7.37 67.92 38.80
C TYR A 211 8.04 69.30 38.83
N GLU A 212 9.37 69.36 38.77
CA GLU A 212 10.13 70.62 38.73
C GLU A 212 9.79 71.45 37.48
N ALA A 213 9.75 70.83 36.30
CA ALA A 213 9.35 71.48 35.04
C ALA A 213 7.92 72.03 35.13
N TYR A 214 6.96 71.22 35.58
CA TYR A 214 5.57 71.64 35.78
C TYR A 214 5.45 72.82 36.77
N ARG A 215 6.26 72.80 37.85
CA ARG A 215 6.35 73.91 38.80
C ARG A 215 6.89 75.19 38.15
N THR A 216 7.92 75.10 37.31
CA THR A 216 8.44 76.27 36.59
C THR A 216 7.48 76.82 35.54
N ASP A 217 6.72 75.96 34.85
CA ASP A 217 5.70 76.43 33.90
C ASP A 217 4.46 77.00 34.61
N GLN A 218 4.06 76.46 35.77
CA GLN A 218 3.06 77.11 36.62
C GLN A 218 3.54 78.48 37.11
N LEU A 219 4.82 78.64 37.49
CA LEU A 219 5.38 79.94 37.86
C LEU A 219 5.36 80.92 36.68
N LYS A 220 5.80 80.51 35.48
CA LYS A 220 5.72 81.34 34.25
C LYS A 220 4.27 81.72 33.92
N ALA A 221 3.33 80.79 34.02
CA ALA A 221 1.90 81.04 33.77
C ALA A 221 1.29 81.96 34.83
N ALA A 222 1.66 81.82 36.10
CA ALA A 222 1.22 82.69 37.19
C ALA A 222 1.78 84.12 37.03
N ILE A 223 3.04 84.27 36.63
CA ILE A 223 3.69 85.56 36.33
C ILE A 223 3.02 86.22 35.11
N ASN A 224 2.80 85.50 34.01
CA ASN A 224 2.07 86.05 32.86
C ASN A 224 0.63 86.45 33.23
N LYS A 225 -0.04 85.69 34.10
CA LYS A 225 -1.38 86.02 34.59
C LYS A 225 -1.36 87.25 35.49
N SER A 226 -0.39 87.40 36.40
CA SER A 226 -0.26 88.58 37.26
C SER A 226 0.13 89.82 36.47
N VAL A 227 1.02 89.73 35.48
CA VAL A 227 1.33 90.82 34.54
C VAL A 227 0.07 91.27 33.80
N LYS A 228 -0.71 90.32 33.25
CA LYS A 228 -1.97 90.65 32.54
C LYS A 228 -3.04 91.22 33.47
N GLN A 229 -3.07 90.80 34.73
CA GLN A 229 -4.02 91.28 35.74
C GLN A 229 -3.62 92.66 36.30
N LEU A 230 -2.32 92.97 36.37
CA LEU A 230 -1.81 94.32 36.66
C LEU A 230 -2.06 95.30 35.51
N GLN A 231 -1.96 94.84 34.26
CA GLN A 231 -2.38 95.60 33.08
C GLN A 231 -3.90 95.90 33.09
N LEU A 232 -4.73 94.95 33.52
CA LEU A 232 -6.20 95.10 33.60
C LEU A 232 -6.70 95.91 34.80
N ASN A 233 -5.92 96.02 35.88
CA ASN A 233 -6.22 96.89 37.04
C ASN A 233 -5.76 98.35 36.82
N THR A 234 -5.27 98.70 35.64
CA THR A 234 -4.98 100.08 35.25
C THR A 234 -6.11 100.60 34.36
N ASP A 235 -6.64 101.79 34.64
CA ASP A 235 -7.91 102.29 34.07
C ASP A 235 -7.99 102.24 32.53
N PRO A 236 -9.15 101.84 31.96
CA PRO A 236 -9.28 101.55 30.52
C PRO A 236 -9.37 102.79 29.60
N SER A 237 -9.16 104.01 30.12
CA SER A 237 -9.35 105.26 29.36
C SER A 237 -8.07 106.04 29.05
N ALA A 238 -6.88 105.53 29.41
CA ALA A 238 -5.61 106.19 29.16
C ALA A 238 -4.76 105.45 28.10
N ALA A 239 -5.00 105.75 26.82
CA ALA A 239 -4.02 105.42 25.79
C ALA A 239 -2.70 106.14 26.09
N THR A 240 -1.58 105.40 26.05
CA THR A 240 -0.24 105.85 26.48
C THR A 240 -0.13 106.37 27.92
N GLN A 241 0.04 105.44 28.88
CA GLN A 241 0.70 105.74 30.15
C GLN A 241 1.88 104.80 30.39
N VAL A 242 2.97 105.38 30.89
CA VAL A 242 4.24 104.69 31.15
C VAL A 242 4.15 103.98 32.50
N LEU A 243 4.54 102.71 32.54
CA LEU A 243 4.64 101.93 33.78
C LEU A 243 5.50 102.67 34.82
N THR A 244 5.05 102.71 36.07
CA THR A 244 5.83 103.33 37.15
C THR A 244 7.17 102.59 37.35
N PRO A 245 8.30 103.29 37.48
CA PRO A 245 9.63 102.66 37.47
C PRO A 245 9.84 101.64 38.60
N SER A 246 9.14 101.80 39.73
CA SER A 246 9.17 100.85 40.86
C SER A 246 8.40 99.54 40.60
N THR A 247 7.45 99.52 39.67
CA THR A 247 6.76 98.29 39.24
C THR A 247 7.50 97.61 38.10
N MET A 248 8.05 98.38 37.15
CA MET A 248 9.02 97.92 36.14
C MET A 248 10.16 97.15 36.81
N ASN A 249 10.89 97.75 37.76
CA ASN A 249 12.02 97.10 38.45
C ASN A 249 11.63 95.82 39.21
N LYS A 250 10.39 95.68 39.69
CA LYS A 250 9.92 94.45 40.35
C LYS A 250 9.60 93.35 39.33
N ILE A 251 8.97 93.71 38.21
CA ILE A 251 8.67 92.80 37.10
C ILE A 251 9.98 92.33 36.45
N GLU A 252 10.90 93.25 36.21
CA GLU A 252 12.22 92.98 35.63
C GLU A 252 13.08 92.12 36.56
N LYS A 253 13.05 92.36 37.88
CA LYS A 253 13.72 91.49 38.86
C LYS A 253 13.12 90.09 38.95
N GLN A 254 11.79 89.94 38.87
CA GLN A 254 11.15 88.62 38.85
C GLN A 254 11.36 87.88 37.51
N LEU A 255 11.48 88.62 36.40
CA LEU A 255 11.89 88.08 35.10
C LEU A 255 13.38 87.71 35.06
N SER A 256 14.25 88.46 35.73
CA SER A 256 15.67 88.12 35.84
C SER A 256 15.86 86.89 36.75
N GLU A 257 15.23 86.84 37.92
CA GLU A 257 15.24 85.65 38.78
C GLU A 257 14.63 84.43 38.05
N SER A 258 13.54 84.60 37.30
CA SER A 258 12.97 83.52 36.48
C SER A 258 13.87 83.09 35.32
N SER A 259 14.57 84.02 34.66
CA SER A 259 15.43 83.68 33.52
C SER A 259 16.76 83.09 33.97
N GLU A 260 17.31 83.54 35.10
CA GLU A 260 18.47 82.96 35.76
C GLU A 260 18.16 81.56 36.29
N LEU A 261 17.00 81.33 36.93
CA LEU A 261 16.59 79.98 37.36
C LEU A 261 16.35 79.04 36.17
N ASN A 262 15.76 79.54 35.07
CA ASN A 262 15.53 78.76 33.85
C ASN A 262 16.85 78.45 33.13
N LEU A 263 17.82 79.38 33.11
CA LEU A 263 19.16 79.17 32.57
C LEU A 263 20.00 78.23 33.45
N ALA A 264 19.86 78.31 34.78
CA ALA A 264 20.47 77.40 35.74
C ALA A 264 19.88 75.98 35.69
N LEU A 265 18.57 75.83 35.44
CA LEU A 265 17.95 74.52 35.21
C LEU A 265 18.39 73.92 33.87
N VAL A 266 18.34 74.70 32.78
CA VAL A 266 18.70 74.22 31.43
C VAL A 266 20.19 73.88 31.32
N ASN A 267 21.07 74.67 31.95
CA ASN A 267 22.50 74.37 32.03
C ASN A 267 22.89 73.46 33.21
N SER A 268 21.93 72.97 34.00
CA SER A 268 22.23 72.01 35.07
C SER A 268 22.69 70.69 34.47
N PRO A 269 23.88 70.16 34.84
CA PRO A 269 24.33 68.85 34.40
C PRO A 269 23.31 67.73 34.70
N TRP A 270 22.49 67.92 35.74
CA TRP A 270 21.45 66.98 36.13
C TRP A 270 20.23 66.99 35.21
N ALA A 271 19.88 68.14 34.60
CA ALA A 271 18.77 68.20 33.64
C ALA A 271 19.16 67.47 32.34
N LEU A 272 20.34 67.76 31.80
CA LEU A 272 20.92 67.04 30.66
C LEU A 272 21.01 65.52 30.94
N LEU A 273 21.47 65.14 32.14
CA LEU A 273 21.52 63.74 32.55
C LEU A 273 20.10 63.13 32.58
N SER A 274 19.09 63.80 33.15
CA SER A 274 17.72 63.31 33.16
C SER A 274 17.11 63.17 31.76
N PHE A 275 17.43 64.07 30.82
CA PHE A 275 16.97 63.97 29.44
C PHE A 275 17.60 62.76 28.71
N VAL A 276 18.92 62.57 28.85
CA VAL A 276 19.62 61.39 28.32
C VAL A 276 19.09 60.10 28.95
N LEU A 277 18.85 60.11 30.26
CA LEU A 277 18.27 58.99 31.00
C LEU A 277 16.83 58.67 30.54
N SER A 278 16.04 59.70 30.20
CA SER A 278 14.70 59.56 29.61
C SER A 278 14.76 58.83 28.27
N GLY A 279 15.63 59.26 27.36
CA GLY A 279 15.82 58.64 26.04
C GLY A 279 16.25 57.18 26.18
N ILE A 280 17.25 56.89 27.03
CA ILE A 280 17.70 55.51 27.30
C ILE A 280 16.55 54.64 27.83
N LEU A 281 15.68 55.17 28.68
CA LEU A 281 14.53 54.43 29.22
C LEU A 281 13.46 54.18 28.15
N PHE A 282 13.16 55.18 27.31
CA PHE A 282 12.19 55.07 26.22
C PHE A 282 12.67 54.09 25.13
N ALA A 283 13.96 54.15 24.78
CA ALA A 283 14.66 53.18 23.94
C ALA A 283 14.61 51.75 24.51
N LEU A 284 14.88 51.57 25.81
CA LEU A 284 14.78 50.25 26.46
C LEU A 284 13.33 49.73 26.48
N ALA A 285 12.35 50.57 26.77
CA ALA A 285 10.93 50.21 26.74
C ALA A 285 10.49 49.80 25.32
N GLY A 286 10.88 50.56 24.29
CA GLY A 286 10.64 50.23 22.89
C GLY A 286 11.26 48.90 22.48
N ALA A 287 12.54 48.67 22.83
CA ALA A 287 13.25 47.43 22.55
C ALA A 287 12.61 46.21 23.24
N VAL A 288 12.18 46.36 24.50
CA VAL A 288 11.46 45.32 25.26
C VAL A 288 10.07 45.08 24.68
N CYS A 289 9.34 46.08 24.21
CA CYS A 289 8.04 45.88 23.56
C CYS A 289 8.18 45.19 22.19
N LEU A 290 9.12 45.63 21.34
CA LEU A 290 9.39 45.00 20.04
C LEU A 290 9.90 43.55 20.19
N GLY A 291 10.62 43.26 21.28
CA GLY A 291 10.17 42.19 22.19
C GLY A 291 10.36 40.73 21.80
N ILE A 292 9.56 39.78 22.27
CA ILE A 292 8.11 39.73 22.55
C ILE A 292 7.20 40.03 21.35
N ALA A 293 6.98 41.26 20.88
CA ALA A 293 6.08 41.47 19.72
C ALA A 293 6.52 40.74 18.43
N LEU A 294 7.79 40.88 18.03
CA LEU A 294 8.31 40.30 16.78
C LEU A 294 8.36 38.77 16.79
N PRO A 295 8.87 38.08 17.85
CA PRO A 295 8.80 36.62 17.94
C PRO A 295 7.37 36.08 17.84
N VAL A 296 6.42 36.66 18.58
CA VAL A 296 5.00 36.23 18.57
C VAL A 296 4.38 36.39 17.18
N LEU A 297 4.64 37.53 16.51
CA LEU A 297 4.15 37.78 15.16
C LEU A 297 4.77 36.81 14.14
N SER A 298 6.08 36.53 14.23
CA SER A 298 6.77 35.60 13.32
C SER A 298 6.30 34.14 13.49
N ALA A 299 6.08 33.70 14.73
CA ALA A 299 5.53 32.38 15.06
C ALA A 299 4.10 32.24 14.52
N PHE A 300 3.26 33.27 14.68
CA PHE A 300 1.91 33.26 14.13
C PHE A 300 1.91 33.27 12.59
N TRP A 301 2.78 34.08 11.97
CA TRP A 301 2.93 34.14 10.52
C TRP A 301 3.32 32.77 9.94
N PHE A 302 4.32 32.10 10.52
CA PHE A 302 4.70 30.73 10.14
C PHE A 302 3.54 29.76 10.32
N ARG A 303 2.85 29.80 11.47
CA ARG A 303 1.75 28.90 11.81
C ARG A 303 0.57 29.05 10.82
N TRP A 304 0.10 30.27 10.60
CA TRP A 304 -1.06 30.55 9.75
C TRP A 304 -0.75 30.40 8.25
N LEU A 305 0.32 31.05 7.76
CA LEU A 305 0.61 31.11 6.33
C LEU A 305 1.27 29.83 5.79
N GLN A 306 2.16 29.21 6.58
CA GLN A 306 2.93 28.04 6.11
C GLN A 306 2.40 26.73 6.66
N ALA A 307 2.25 26.60 7.98
CA ALA A 307 1.92 25.31 8.60
C ALA A 307 0.46 24.91 8.36
N ASP A 308 -0.51 25.77 8.67
CA ASP A 308 -1.93 25.42 8.57
C ASP A 308 -2.41 25.21 7.12
N ILE A 309 -1.93 26.01 6.16
CA ILE A 309 -2.23 25.79 4.73
C ILE A 309 -1.66 24.44 4.25
N LYS A 310 -0.41 24.10 4.63
CA LYS A 310 0.21 22.82 4.25
C LYS A 310 -0.47 21.64 4.95
N LEU A 311 -0.76 21.71 6.24
CA LEU A 311 -1.53 20.70 6.97
C LEU A 311 -2.92 20.47 6.35
N GLY A 312 -3.60 21.54 5.92
CA GLY A 312 -4.86 21.45 5.18
C GLY A 312 -4.73 20.72 3.84
N LYS A 313 -3.66 20.99 3.07
CA LYS A 313 -3.36 20.27 1.81
C LYS A 313 -3.03 18.79 2.06
N LEU A 314 -2.18 18.48 3.05
CA LEU A 314 -1.83 17.10 3.41
C LEU A 314 -3.05 16.31 3.88
N ARG A 315 -3.91 16.88 4.73
CA ARG A 315 -5.17 16.25 5.16
C ARG A 315 -6.11 15.95 3.98
N ARG A 316 -6.17 16.83 2.98
CA ARG A 316 -6.94 16.59 1.74
C ARG A 316 -6.31 15.50 0.87
N ARG A 317 -4.98 15.45 0.75
CA ARG A 317 -4.25 14.39 0.02
C ARG A 317 -4.48 13.02 0.67
N LEU A 318 -4.31 12.93 1.99
CA LEU A 318 -4.58 11.72 2.77
C LEU A 318 -6.02 11.25 2.60
N LYS A 319 -7.02 12.14 2.69
CA LYS A 319 -8.43 11.77 2.44
C LYS A 319 -8.68 11.23 1.02
N ARG A 320 -7.93 11.70 0.00
CA ARG A 320 -8.01 11.15 -1.37
C ARG A 320 -7.39 9.75 -1.44
N ILE A 321 -6.18 9.59 -0.90
CA ILE A 321 -5.47 8.30 -0.85
C ILE A 321 -6.34 7.24 -0.15
N ASN A 322 -6.90 7.53 1.04
CA ASN A 322 -7.77 6.58 1.73
C ASN A 322 -9.01 6.20 0.92
N LYS A 323 -9.62 7.15 0.19
CA LYS A 323 -10.76 6.89 -0.72
C LYS A 323 -10.37 6.04 -1.94
N GLU A 324 -9.10 6.08 -2.34
CA GLU A 324 -8.56 5.24 -3.43
C GLU A 324 -8.15 3.84 -2.93
N ILE A 325 -7.72 3.70 -1.66
CA ILE A 325 -7.34 2.44 -1.02
C ILE A 325 -8.56 1.56 -0.73
N GLU A 326 -9.60 2.11 -0.10
CA GLU A 326 -10.81 1.39 0.33
C GLU A 326 -11.42 0.46 -0.76
N PRO A 327 -11.66 0.89 -2.02
CA PRO A 327 -12.16 0.00 -3.08
C PRO A 327 -11.11 -1.03 -3.56
N LEU A 328 -9.81 -0.72 -3.47
CA LEU A 328 -8.74 -1.67 -3.85
C LEU A 328 -8.58 -2.77 -2.80
N GLU A 329 -8.70 -2.45 -1.51
CA GLU A 329 -8.72 -3.42 -0.42
C GLU A 329 -9.94 -4.33 -0.50
N ALA A 330 -11.13 -3.77 -0.78
CA ALA A 330 -12.34 -4.56 -0.99
C ALA A 330 -12.21 -5.53 -2.19
N GLN A 331 -11.70 -5.06 -3.32
CA GLN A 331 -11.42 -5.91 -4.49
C GLN A 331 -10.37 -6.99 -4.18
N LEU A 332 -9.31 -6.64 -3.44
CA LEU A 332 -8.28 -7.60 -3.04
C LEU A 332 -8.82 -8.69 -2.11
N ALA A 333 -9.71 -8.34 -1.18
CA ALA A 333 -10.38 -9.29 -0.30
C ALA A 333 -11.30 -10.24 -1.08
N GLU A 334 -12.11 -9.71 -2.01
CA GLU A 334 -12.97 -10.49 -2.90
C GLU A 334 -12.16 -11.45 -3.82
N GLN A 335 -11.02 -10.99 -4.33
CA GLN A 335 -10.18 -11.82 -5.19
C GLN A 335 -9.40 -12.89 -4.39
N ARG A 336 -9.03 -12.62 -3.13
CA ARG A 336 -8.46 -13.63 -2.24
C ARG A 336 -9.47 -14.72 -1.85
N SER A 337 -10.70 -14.35 -1.50
CA SER A 337 -11.72 -15.37 -1.19
C SER A 337 -12.09 -16.21 -2.42
N ARG A 338 -12.08 -15.63 -3.62
CA ARG A 338 -12.17 -16.39 -4.88
C ARG A 338 -10.98 -17.32 -5.10
N GLN A 339 -9.76 -16.86 -4.84
CA GLN A 339 -8.56 -17.69 -4.95
C GLN A 339 -8.63 -18.89 -3.98
N GLU A 340 -9.08 -18.70 -2.74
CA GLU A 340 -9.26 -19.77 -1.75
C GLU A 340 -10.33 -20.79 -2.20
N VAL A 341 -11.46 -20.32 -2.74
CA VAL A 341 -12.50 -21.20 -3.31
C VAL A 341 -11.99 -21.97 -4.53
N LEU A 342 -11.22 -21.33 -5.41
CA LEU A 342 -10.62 -22.00 -6.58
C LEU A 342 -9.55 -23.02 -6.17
N GLN A 343 -8.73 -22.74 -5.16
CA GLN A 343 -7.77 -23.70 -4.61
C GLN A 343 -8.50 -24.92 -4.04
N HIS A 344 -9.51 -24.70 -3.20
CA HIS A 344 -10.34 -25.80 -2.67
C HIS A 344 -11.02 -26.61 -3.78
N ASN A 345 -11.54 -25.95 -4.83
CA ASN A 345 -12.15 -26.65 -5.97
C ASN A 345 -11.12 -27.43 -6.80
N PHE A 346 -9.88 -26.96 -6.90
CA PHE A 346 -8.78 -27.67 -7.54
C PHE A 346 -8.36 -28.90 -6.71
N ASP A 347 -8.26 -28.76 -5.40
CA ASP A 347 -7.91 -29.84 -4.46
C ASP A 347 -8.98 -30.96 -4.41
N LEU A 348 -10.21 -30.68 -4.86
CA LEU A 348 -11.30 -31.66 -5.02
C LEU A 348 -11.25 -32.45 -6.34
N ILE A 349 -10.44 -32.06 -7.32
CA ILE A 349 -10.35 -32.77 -8.61
C ILE A 349 -9.59 -34.10 -8.38
N PRO A 350 -10.06 -35.23 -8.95
CA PRO A 350 -9.35 -36.50 -8.85
C PRO A 350 -7.89 -36.38 -9.28
N SER A 351 -6.98 -36.97 -8.50
CA SER A 351 -5.57 -36.96 -8.85
C SER A 351 -5.34 -37.77 -10.14
N LEU A 352 -4.54 -37.19 -11.04
CA LEU A 352 -4.26 -37.83 -12.32
C LEU A 352 -3.39 -39.09 -12.16
N ASP A 353 -2.63 -39.17 -11.07
CA ASP A 353 -1.72 -40.29 -10.83
C ASP A 353 -2.48 -41.49 -10.22
N ASP A 354 -3.43 -41.30 -9.31
CA ASP A 354 -4.31 -42.39 -8.84
C ASP A 354 -5.10 -43.02 -10.01
N LEU A 355 -5.61 -42.20 -10.93
CA LEU A 355 -6.32 -42.68 -12.12
C LEU A 355 -5.39 -43.43 -13.09
N ARG A 356 -4.11 -43.04 -13.19
CA ARG A 356 -3.11 -43.77 -13.99
C ARG A 356 -2.72 -45.10 -13.36
N GLU A 357 -2.58 -45.15 -12.03
CA GLU A 357 -2.31 -46.39 -11.31
C GLU A 357 -3.47 -47.39 -11.44
N GLN A 358 -4.72 -46.93 -11.25
CA GLN A 358 -5.91 -47.77 -11.46
C GLN A 358 -6.01 -48.28 -12.90
N ARG A 359 -5.75 -47.42 -13.89
CA ARG A 359 -5.70 -47.80 -15.31
C ARG A 359 -4.67 -48.91 -15.57
N GLN A 360 -3.47 -48.77 -14.99
CA GLN A 360 -2.40 -49.77 -15.15
C GLN A 360 -2.75 -51.08 -14.45
N ALA A 361 -3.36 -51.03 -13.27
CA ALA A 361 -3.84 -52.21 -12.55
C ALA A 361 -4.87 -53.01 -13.38
N ILE A 362 -5.89 -52.34 -13.95
CA ILE A 362 -6.89 -53.00 -14.80
C ILE A 362 -6.25 -53.56 -16.08
N GLN A 363 -5.28 -52.87 -16.69
CA GLN A 363 -4.58 -53.40 -17.86
C GLN A 363 -3.80 -54.69 -17.54
N ASN A 364 -3.18 -54.76 -16.35
CA ASN A 364 -2.53 -55.98 -15.87
C ASN A 364 -3.56 -57.10 -15.63
N GLU A 365 -4.66 -56.82 -14.92
CA GLU A 365 -5.75 -57.78 -14.69
C GLU A 365 -6.33 -58.35 -16.01
N ILE A 366 -6.55 -57.50 -17.03
CA ILE A 366 -7.01 -57.94 -18.36
C ILE A 366 -5.96 -58.84 -19.04
N SER A 367 -4.67 -58.54 -18.88
CA SER A 367 -3.58 -59.37 -19.43
C SER A 367 -3.56 -60.76 -18.78
N ASP A 368 -3.72 -60.83 -17.46
CA ASP A 368 -3.73 -62.08 -16.70
C ASP A 368 -4.96 -62.93 -17.05
N LEU A 369 -6.16 -62.33 -17.10
CA LEU A 369 -7.39 -63.00 -17.54
C LEU A 369 -7.30 -63.49 -18.99
N LEU A 370 -6.64 -62.77 -19.89
CA LEU A 370 -6.40 -63.21 -21.27
C LEU A 370 -5.43 -64.39 -21.35
N ALA A 371 -4.44 -64.45 -20.47
CA ALA A 371 -3.53 -65.60 -20.36
C ALA A 371 -4.28 -66.83 -19.84
N GLU A 372 -5.13 -66.66 -18.82
CA GLU A 372 -5.98 -67.72 -18.27
C GLU A 372 -7.01 -68.23 -19.30
N LEU A 373 -7.67 -67.32 -20.04
CA LEU A 373 -8.62 -67.68 -21.09
C LEU A 373 -7.96 -68.49 -22.22
N LYS A 374 -6.70 -68.19 -22.55
CA LYS A 374 -5.93 -68.97 -23.52
C LYS A 374 -5.61 -70.38 -23.01
N LEU A 375 -5.33 -70.54 -21.72
CA LEU A 375 -5.15 -71.86 -21.09
C LEU A 375 -6.46 -72.64 -21.13
N ALA A 376 -7.55 -72.06 -20.62
CA ALA A 376 -8.88 -72.67 -20.63
C ALA A 376 -9.30 -73.09 -22.06
N GLN A 377 -9.16 -72.23 -23.07
CA GLN A 377 -9.43 -72.60 -24.46
C GLN A 377 -8.54 -73.73 -24.99
N THR A 378 -7.32 -73.87 -24.49
CA THR A 378 -6.43 -74.98 -24.86
C THR A 378 -6.93 -76.28 -24.24
N ASP A 379 -7.31 -76.26 -22.96
CA ASP A 379 -7.85 -77.41 -22.23
C ASP A 379 -9.21 -77.87 -22.79
N SER A 380 -10.08 -76.93 -23.21
CA SER A 380 -11.33 -77.24 -23.91
C SER A 380 -11.06 -78.01 -25.20
N ARG A 381 -10.05 -77.59 -25.98
CA ARG A 381 -9.69 -78.21 -27.26
C ARG A 381 -9.01 -79.56 -27.07
N ILE A 382 -8.20 -79.73 -26.03
CA ILE A 382 -7.63 -81.03 -25.63
C ILE A 382 -8.74 -81.99 -25.21
N SER A 383 -9.68 -81.53 -24.37
CA SER A 383 -10.81 -82.32 -23.89
C SER A 383 -11.72 -82.76 -25.04
N ASN A 384 -12.12 -81.84 -25.93
CA ASN A 384 -12.88 -82.15 -27.15
C ASN A 384 -12.16 -83.17 -28.06
N PHE A 385 -10.83 -83.03 -28.23
CA PHE A 385 -10.04 -83.96 -29.03
C PHE A 385 -10.02 -85.36 -28.40
N ASN A 386 -9.81 -85.44 -27.08
CA ASN A 386 -9.78 -86.69 -26.34
C ASN A 386 -11.15 -87.38 -26.30
N ASP A 387 -12.26 -86.62 -26.24
CA ASP A 387 -13.62 -87.15 -26.25
C ASP A 387 -13.96 -87.76 -27.62
N GLY A 388 -13.76 -86.99 -28.69
CA GLY A 388 -13.94 -87.49 -30.05
C GLY A 388 -13.00 -88.65 -30.41
N TYR A 389 -11.78 -88.68 -29.85
CA TYR A 389 -10.88 -89.83 -29.97
C TYR A 389 -11.43 -91.06 -29.23
N GLY A 390 -11.91 -90.90 -27.99
CA GLY A 390 -12.49 -91.98 -27.18
C GLY A 390 -13.76 -92.57 -27.79
N GLN A 391 -14.70 -91.74 -28.25
CA GLN A 391 -15.89 -92.16 -29.00
C GLN A 391 -15.50 -92.93 -30.28
N GLY A 392 -14.48 -92.45 -31.00
CA GLY A 392 -13.93 -93.12 -32.19
C GLY A 392 -13.29 -94.48 -31.87
N GLU A 393 -12.60 -94.60 -30.74
CA GLU A 393 -12.00 -95.86 -30.26
C GLU A 393 -13.08 -96.87 -29.83
N ALA A 394 -14.06 -96.46 -29.02
CA ALA A 394 -15.18 -97.29 -28.62
C ALA A 394 -15.99 -97.80 -29.84
N THR A 395 -16.31 -96.90 -30.77
CA THR A 395 -16.97 -97.25 -32.05
C THR A 395 -16.14 -98.26 -32.85
N ARG A 396 -14.81 -98.08 -32.90
CA ARG A 396 -13.89 -99.00 -33.58
C ARG A 396 -13.83 -100.38 -32.91
N HIS A 397 -14.01 -100.47 -31.60
CA HIS A 397 -14.10 -101.74 -30.88
C HIS A 397 -15.46 -102.43 -31.07
N GLY A 398 -16.55 -101.68 -31.23
CA GLY A 398 -17.89 -102.21 -31.51
C GLY A 398 -18.12 -102.71 -32.95
N MET A 399 -17.41 -102.16 -33.94
CA MET A 399 -17.56 -102.53 -35.36
C MET A 399 -16.91 -103.88 -35.72
N SER A 400 -17.56 -104.65 -36.59
CA SER A 400 -16.97 -105.84 -37.21
C SER A 400 -15.87 -105.47 -38.22
N ASP A 401 -14.98 -106.43 -38.53
CA ASP A 401 -13.86 -106.17 -39.45
C ASP A 401 -14.29 -105.92 -40.91
N GLY A 402 -15.53 -106.25 -41.28
CA GLY A 402 -16.15 -105.84 -42.55
C GLY A 402 -16.50 -104.34 -42.54
N GLU A 403 -17.17 -103.89 -41.49
CA GLU A 403 -17.60 -102.49 -41.33
C GLU A 403 -16.41 -101.53 -41.20
N LYS A 404 -15.37 -101.92 -40.44
CA LYS A 404 -14.10 -101.16 -40.36
C LYS A 404 -13.49 -100.86 -41.74
N ARG A 405 -13.50 -101.85 -42.65
CA ARG A 405 -12.98 -101.69 -44.02
C ARG A 405 -13.87 -100.82 -44.89
N GLN A 406 -15.17 -100.83 -44.64
CA GLN A 406 -16.12 -99.96 -45.34
C GLN A 406 -16.00 -98.51 -44.87
N ALA A 407 -15.95 -98.26 -43.56
CA ALA A 407 -15.72 -96.93 -42.98
C ALA A 407 -14.38 -96.31 -43.44
N GLN A 408 -13.30 -97.11 -43.53
CA GLN A 408 -12.03 -96.67 -44.09
C GLN A 408 -12.12 -96.28 -45.59
N LYS A 409 -12.87 -97.05 -46.39
CA LYS A 409 -13.15 -96.68 -47.80
C LYS A 409 -13.98 -95.41 -47.90
N GLU A 410 -14.98 -95.24 -47.05
CA GLU A 410 -15.85 -94.06 -47.04
C GLU A 410 -15.10 -92.80 -46.60
N MET A 411 -14.26 -92.85 -45.56
CA MET A 411 -13.36 -91.74 -45.20
C MET A 411 -12.37 -91.41 -46.32
N GLY A 412 -11.78 -92.41 -46.98
CA GLY A 412 -10.90 -92.20 -48.14
C GLY A 412 -11.61 -91.53 -49.31
N ASN A 413 -12.88 -91.89 -49.56
CA ASN A 413 -13.72 -91.26 -50.58
C ASN A 413 -14.13 -89.83 -50.18
N LEU A 414 -14.41 -89.57 -48.90
CA LEU A 414 -14.74 -88.23 -48.39
C LEU A 414 -13.55 -87.27 -48.49
N GLN A 415 -12.33 -87.69 -48.14
CA GLN A 415 -11.13 -86.86 -48.33
C GLN A 415 -10.84 -86.57 -49.82
N ASN A 416 -11.07 -87.54 -50.71
CA ASN A 416 -10.92 -87.33 -52.15
C ASN A 416 -12.00 -86.42 -52.76
N ASN A 417 -13.25 -86.52 -52.30
CA ASN A 417 -14.33 -85.63 -52.74
C ASN A 417 -14.22 -84.22 -52.16
N GLY A 418 -13.75 -84.07 -50.91
CA GLY A 418 -13.49 -82.77 -50.29
C GLY A 418 -12.47 -81.93 -51.06
N ARG A 419 -11.41 -82.57 -51.58
CA ARG A 419 -10.42 -81.92 -52.45
C ARG A 419 -10.94 -81.53 -53.84
N LYS A 420 -12.03 -82.15 -54.32
CA LYS A 420 -12.65 -81.83 -55.62
C LYS A 420 -13.69 -80.69 -55.57
N ARG A 421 -14.03 -80.18 -54.38
CA ARG A 421 -15.08 -79.15 -54.19
C ARG A 421 -14.52 -77.76 -53.85
N SER A 422 -13.21 -77.57 -53.93
CA SER A 422 -12.53 -76.28 -53.73
C SER A 422 -12.36 -75.47 -55.03
N GLU A 423 -12.74 -76.05 -56.17
CA GLU A 423 -12.86 -75.37 -57.46
C GLU A 423 -14.36 -75.29 -57.83
N GLU A 424 -14.75 -74.19 -58.48
CA GLU A 424 -16.12 -73.86 -58.92
C GLU A 424 -17.18 -73.54 -57.84
N GLN A 425 -17.22 -72.29 -57.39
CA GLN A 425 -18.33 -71.38 -57.78
C GLN A 425 -18.02 -69.90 -57.47
N ARG A 426 -17.77 -69.11 -58.52
CA ARG A 426 -17.89 -67.64 -58.51
C ARG A 426 -19.06 -67.28 -59.44
N PRO A 427 -20.14 -66.63 -58.95
CA PRO A 427 -21.16 -66.07 -59.83
C PRO A 427 -20.66 -64.77 -60.49
N ALA A 428 -21.13 -64.47 -61.70
CA ALA A 428 -20.68 -63.35 -62.52
C ALA A 428 -21.84 -62.41 -62.92
N GLY A 429 -21.62 -61.08 -62.82
CA GLY A 429 -22.53 -60.01 -63.30
C GLY A 429 -23.83 -59.83 -62.49
N SER A 430 -24.42 -58.63 -62.31
CA SER A 430 -24.06 -57.22 -62.62
C SER A 430 -24.84 -56.30 -61.63
N THR A 431 -24.86 -54.95 -61.62
CA THR A 431 -24.48 -53.90 -62.60
C THR A 431 -24.13 -52.58 -61.88
N SER A 432 -23.51 -51.64 -62.60
CA SER A 432 -23.24 -50.22 -62.26
C SER A 432 -24.55 -49.36 -62.21
N PRO A 433 -24.58 -48.05 -61.81
CA PRO A 433 -23.49 -47.03 -61.82
C PRO A 433 -23.43 -46.07 -60.58
N THR A 434 -22.38 -45.24 -60.32
CA THR A 434 -21.80 -44.14 -61.14
C THR A 434 -20.49 -43.60 -60.54
N ASN A 435 -19.69 -42.91 -61.37
CA ASN A 435 -18.70 -41.83 -61.08
C ASN A 435 -17.55 -42.02 -60.05
N GLY A 436 -16.29 -41.83 -60.49
CA GLY A 436 -15.15 -41.68 -59.56
C GLY A 436 -13.72 -41.82 -60.13
N THR A 437 -13.38 -41.16 -61.25
CA THR A 437 -12.01 -40.78 -61.68
C THR A 437 -10.77 -41.68 -61.41
N ASN A 438 -10.28 -42.29 -62.49
CA ASN A 438 -8.86 -42.51 -62.87
C ASN A 438 -7.73 -42.47 -61.80
N GLY A 439 -7.01 -43.58 -61.66
CA GLY A 439 -5.66 -43.65 -61.12
C GLY A 439 -4.99 -44.99 -61.44
N LYS A 440 -4.13 -45.05 -62.48
CA LYS A 440 -3.50 -46.30 -62.95
C LYS A 440 -2.30 -46.71 -62.08
N THR A 441 -2.38 -47.93 -61.55
CA THR A 441 -1.30 -48.95 -61.44
C THR A 441 0.14 -48.51 -61.12
N ASN A 442 0.69 -49.04 -60.02
CA ASN A 442 1.84 -49.95 -60.12
C ASN A 442 1.90 -50.88 -58.90
N GLY A 443 2.30 -52.13 -59.11
CA GLY A 443 2.22 -53.18 -58.09
C GLY A 443 3.48 -53.31 -57.23
N ASN A 444 3.29 -53.74 -55.98
CA ASN A 444 4.22 -54.67 -55.31
C ASN A 444 3.56 -55.25 -54.05
N GLY A 445 3.04 -56.48 -54.14
CA GLY A 445 2.62 -57.25 -52.98
C GLY A 445 3.84 -57.82 -52.25
N LEU A 446 4.45 -57.02 -51.38
CA LEU A 446 5.55 -57.46 -50.51
C LEU A 446 4.99 -58.33 -49.37
N ARG A 447 5.70 -59.42 -49.03
CA ARG A 447 5.28 -60.36 -47.98
C ARG A 447 5.64 -59.82 -46.59
N PRO A 448 4.95 -60.24 -45.50
CA PRO A 448 4.99 -59.53 -44.20
C PRO A 448 6.39 -59.27 -43.62
N TYR A 449 7.34 -60.18 -43.84
CA TYR A 449 8.72 -60.05 -43.36
C TYR A 449 9.54 -58.93 -44.03
N GLN A 450 9.08 -58.37 -45.16
CA GLN A 450 9.76 -57.26 -45.84
C GLN A 450 9.35 -55.89 -45.28
N ASN A 451 8.17 -55.77 -44.64
CA ASN A 451 7.74 -54.52 -44.02
C ASN A 451 8.53 -54.20 -42.74
N VAL A 452 8.86 -55.22 -41.94
CA VAL A 452 9.66 -55.06 -40.70
C VAL A 452 11.06 -54.50 -41.01
N ARG A 453 11.68 -54.95 -42.12
CA ARG A 453 13.02 -54.49 -42.51
C ARG A 453 13.05 -53.04 -43.00
N LYS A 454 11.91 -52.50 -43.45
CA LYS A 454 11.76 -51.11 -43.90
C LYS A 454 11.47 -50.15 -42.74
N PHE A 455 10.64 -50.58 -41.78
CA PHE A 455 10.45 -49.84 -40.52
C PHE A 455 11.75 -49.70 -39.69
N LEU A 456 12.69 -50.64 -39.83
CA LEU A 456 14.01 -50.58 -39.20
C LEU A 456 15.06 -49.81 -40.02
N SER A 457 14.82 -49.50 -41.30
CA SER A 457 15.75 -48.69 -42.11
C SER A 457 15.41 -47.20 -42.10
N ASP A 458 14.14 -46.86 -41.91
CA ASP A 458 13.64 -45.48 -41.99
C ASP A 458 13.63 -44.80 -40.59
N GLY A 459 14.44 -45.31 -39.66
CA GLY A 459 14.49 -44.93 -38.23
C GLY A 459 15.91 -44.73 -37.67
N LEU A 460 16.85 -44.28 -38.51
CA LEU A 460 18.22 -43.84 -38.17
C LEU A 460 18.57 -42.56 -38.94
#